data_AF-A0A815QBJ3-F1
#
_entry.id   AF-A0A815QBJ3-F1
#
_cell.length_a   1.000
_cell.length_b   1.000
_cell.length_c   1.000
_cell.angle_alpha   90.00
_cell.angle_beta   90.00
_cell.angle_gamma   90.00
#
_symmetry.space_group_name_H-M   'P 1'
#
loop_
_entity.id
_entity.type
_entity.pdbx_description
1 polymer ?
#
loop_
_entity_poly.entity_id
_entity_poly.type
_entity_poly.pdbx_seq_one_letter_code
_entity_poly.pdbx_strand_id
1 'polypeptide(L)'
;MDCTKSMKSHIDKAKEDIHLLTEMIPNLFKVQPCLAFVGYRDVNSSSPQCLKMDFTKNVDLFEQFLGNVQAVGGSDNDFCEDVFGGLEVIPTLLWTSANRILIHICDAPCHGRQYYDAKLQQRQGTKWDAFPDGDPKNRDIAKLLLDIKSLDIHYFSIQLKPRKTRKMFDEFRLIYGLISELDVANPSEMMNVVTKMASSIIMSSIENTMSIFRTTDERKVYTLSNQMPEWSTLAEQMVNIIEVIMPRQLDDIFQRLLIGTAEGAMKIAPGPFARGSLRYAYYGKFSADGSIAIDVVYKELINSNHRYNTMQVYKQHLEIHVIAQFLAEMFNAEQKRIFRHPREIIYAEANIVQQKNDPTKIFQVEARLHQKIQKWNNNSGGVSMEDYASTLQSFSHWTYQYTCGRLMVVDLQGVKTQDNGYLLTDPAIHFQNLNRYREARTNLGTKGMREFFRTHICTEVCEKLELDKVENNIDEETFKRFYISDDGELELVKTVTDDYD
;
A
#
# COMPACT_ATOMS: atom_id res chain seq x y z
N MET A 1 -21.70 -0.07 -8.99
CA MET A 1 -21.81 -1.54 -9.06
C MET A 1 -22.91 -1.87 -10.05
N ASP A 2 -22.63 -2.77 -10.97
CA ASP A 2 -23.65 -3.42 -11.80
C ASP A 2 -24.65 -4.18 -10.91
N CYS A 3 -25.93 -3.90 -11.08
CA CYS A 3 -27.02 -4.44 -10.27
C CYS A 3 -28.01 -5.29 -11.09
N THR A 4 -27.59 -5.88 -12.21
CA THR A 4 -28.45 -6.79 -12.99
C THR A 4 -28.39 -8.23 -12.50
N LYS A 5 -29.23 -9.09 -13.09
CA LYS A 5 -29.44 -10.47 -12.61
C LYS A 5 -28.16 -11.29 -12.56
N SER A 6 -27.22 -11.09 -13.49
CA SER A 6 -25.91 -11.79 -13.50
C SER A 6 -25.07 -11.48 -12.27
N MET A 7 -25.32 -10.35 -11.62
CA MET A 7 -24.56 -9.87 -10.46
C MET A 7 -25.08 -10.42 -9.13
N LYS A 8 -26.16 -11.22 -9.10
CA LYS A 8 -26.83 -11.65 -7.85
C LYS A 8 -25.87 -12.21 -6.80
N SER A 9 -25.07 -13.22 -7.14
CA SER A 9 -24.12 -13.84 -6.20
C SER A 9 -23.08 -12.85 -5.68
N HIS A 10 -22.64 -11.92 -6.53
CA HIS A 10 -21.64 -10.90 -6.17
C HIS A 10 -22.23 -9.82 -5.25
N ILE A 11 -23.48 -9.41 -5.47
CA ILE A 11 -24.19 -8.48 -4.58
C ILE A 11 -24.45 -9.14 -3.24
N ASP A 12 -24.91 -10.40 -3.23
CA ASP A 12 -25.17 -11.14 -1.99
C ASP A 12 -23.88 -11.27 -1.15
N LYS A 13 -22.75 -11.59 -1.80
CA LYS A 13 -21.44 -11.63 -1.12
C LYS A 13 -20.96 -10.26 -0.63
N ALA A 14 -21.17 -9.20 -1.41
CA ALA A 14 -20.85 -7.84 -0.96
C ALA A 14 -21.64 -7.44 0.29
N LYS A 15 -22.90 -7.89 0.42
CA LYS A 15 -23.71 -7.67 1.64
C LYS A 15 -23.15 -8.43 2.83
N GLU A 16 -22.75 -9.68 2.62
CA GLU A 16 -22.18 -10.52 3.69
C GLU A 16 -20.87 -9.93 4.22
N ASP A 17 -19.99 -9.48 3.33
CA ASP A 17 -18.60 -9.14 3.68
C ASP A 17 -18.33 -7.64 3.87
N ILE A 18 -19.33 -6.77 3.74
CA ILE A 18 -19.13 -5.32 3.91
C ILE A 18 -18.57 -4.97 5.29
N HIS A 19 -18.89 -5.79 6.30
CA HIS A 19 -18.38 -5.67 7.66
C HIS A 19 -16.84 -5.73 7.73
N LEU A 20 -16.18 -6.46 6.81
CA LEU A 20 -14.72 -6.51 6.74
C LEU A 20 -14.17 -5.10 6.51
N LEU A 21 -14.78 -4.32 5.62
CA LEU A 21 -14.35 -2.94 5.39
C LEU A 21 -14.72 -2.01 6.56
N THR A 22 -15.95 -2.12 7.07
CA THR A 22 -16.50 -1.19 8.08
C THR A 22 -15.96 -1.43 9.48
N GLU A 23 -15.47 -2.64 9.79
CA GLU A 23 -14.80 -2.95 11.06
C GLU A 23 -13.27 -2.87 10.94
N MET A 24 -12.65 -3.42 9.87
CA MET A 24 -11.18 -3.44 9.77
C MET A 24 -10.57 -2.05 9.62
N ILE A 25 -11.13 -1.18 8.78
CA ILE A 25 -10.52 0.13 8.51
C ILE A 25 -10.48 1.02 9.77
N PRO A 26 -11.58 1.17 10.53
CA PRO A 26 -11.53 1.86 11.81
C PRO A 26 -10.56 1.22 12.81
N ASN A 27 -10.53 -0.11 12.88
CA ASN A 27 -9.65 -0.82 13.80
C ASN A 27 -8.17 -0.67 13.44
N LEU A 28 -7.80 -0.70 12.15
CA LEU A 28 -6.40 -0.54 11.74
C LEU A 28 -5.94 0.91 11.84
N PHE A 29 -6.74 1.86 11.37
CA PHE A 29 -6.26 3.23 11.13
C PHE A 29 -6.87 4.30 12.02
N LYS A 30 -7.83 3.97 12.90
CA LYS A 30 -8.61 4.95 13.70
C LYS A 30 -9.30 6.01 12.83
N VAL A 31 -9.67 5.64 11.61
CA VAL A 31 -10.41 6.49 10.67
C VAL A 31 -11.74 5.85 10.36
N GLN A 32 -12.81 6.64 10.41
CA GLN A 32 -14.13 6.18 10.01
C GLN A 32 -14.31 6.35 8.50
N PRO A 33 -14.48 5.25 7.72
CA PRO A 33 -14.74 5.37 6.30
C PRO A 33 -16.10 6.05 6.07
N CYS A 34 -16.16 6.91 5.05
CA CYS A 34 -17.42 7.44 4.55
C CYS A 34 -17.81 6.61 3.33
N LEU A 35 -18.95 5.93 3.39
CA LEU A 35 -19.39 4.99 2.35
C LEU A 35 -20.58 5.55 1.57
N ALA A 36 -20.53 5.39 0.26
CA ALA A 36 -21.60 5.71 -0.67
C ALA A 36 -21.82 4.51 -1.60
N PHE A 37 -23.03 4.38 -2.15
CA PHE A 37 -23.35 3.33 -3.11
C PHE A 37 -24.00 3.91 -4.35
N VAL A 38 -23.50 3.50 -5.51
CA VAL A 38 -24.12 3.75 -6.81
C VAL A 38 -24.34 2.40 -7.49
N GLY A 39 -25.60 2.06 -7.71
CA GLY A 39 -26.01 0.91 -8.51
C GLY A 39 -26.51 1.37 -9.87
N TYR A 40 -26.21 0.65 -10.93
CA TYR A 40 -26.83 0.86 -12.24
C TYR A 40 -27.33 -0.48 -12.80
N ARG A 41 -28.27 -0.42 -13.74
CA ARG A 41 -28.95 -1.57 -14.36
C ARG A 41 -29.15 -1.30 -15.85
N ASP A 42 -29.82 -2.21 -16.56
CA ASP A 42 -30.29 -2.00 -17.92
C ASP A 42 -31.09 -0.70 -18.12
N VAL A 43 -30.91 -0.09 -19.30
CA VAL A 43 -31.70 1.06 -19.76
C VAL A 43 -33.20 0.75 -19.77
N ASN A 44 -33.59 -0.49 -20.08
CA ASN A 44 -34.99 -0.87 -20.23
C ASN A 44 -35.57 -1.57 -18.98
N SER A 45 -34.92 -1.46 -17.83
CA SER A 45 -35.38 -2.09 -16.59
C SER A 45 -36.71 -1.50 -16.10
N SER A 46 -37.62 -2.35 -15.62
CA SER A 46 -38.87 -1.93 -14.96
C SER A 46 -38.66 -1.40 -13.54
N SER A 47 -37.43 -1.50 -13.03
CA SER A 47 -37.01 -0.97 -11.74
C SER A 47 -36.21 0.33 -11.93
N PRO A 48 -35.96 1.14 -10.88
CA PRO A 48 -35.10 2.31 -11.00
C PRO A 48 -33.76 1.94 -11.64
N GLN A 49 -33.42 2.63 -12.74
CA GLN A 49 -32.22 2.37 -13.55
C GLN A 49 -30.94 2.61 -12.76
N CYS A 50 -30.97 3.58 -11.82
CA CYS A 50 -29.87 3.87 -10.91
C CYS A 50 -30.34 3.84 -9.46
N LEU A 51 -29.50 3.29 -8.59
CA LEU A 51 -29.64 3.34 -7.13
C LEU A 51 -28.58 4.29 -6.61
N LYS A 52 -28.96 5.17 -5.68
CA LYS A 52 -28.04 6.14 -5.07
C LYS A 52 -28.21 6.14 -3.56
N MET A 53 -27.10 5.98 -2.86
CA MET A 53 -26.93 6.38 -1.48
C MET A 53 -25.73 7.32 -1.41
N ASP A 54 -25.93 8.53 -0.89
CA ASP A 54 -24.83 9.47 -0.66
C ASP A 54 -23.94 9.02 0.51
N PHE A 55 -22.80 9.68 0.66
CA PHE A 55 -21.82 9.34 1.69
C PHE A 55 -22.43 9.39 3.10
N THR A 56 -22.27 8.30 3.84
CA THR A 56 -22.60 8.19 5.27
C THR A 56 -21.41 7.70 6.07
N LYS A 57 -21.32 8.15 7.33
CA LYS A 57 -20.42 7.57 8.35
C LYS A 57 -21.12 6.54 9.23
N ASN A 58 -22.45 6.43 9.11
CA ASN A 58 -23.25 5.47 9.83
C ASN A 58 -23.23 4.14 9.06
N VAL A 59 -22.50 3.17 9.61
CA VAL A 59 -22.31 1.83 9.04
C VAL A 59 -23.65 1.10 8.94
N ASP A 60 -24.46 1.13 10.00
CA ASP A 60 -25.77 0.45 10.02
C ASP A 60 -26.69 0.94 8.91
N LEU A 61 -26.72 2.26 8.65
CA LEU A 61 -27.49 2.84 7.55
C LEU A 61 -26.98 2.37 6.18
N PHE A 62 -25.66 2.23 6.02
CA PHE A 62 -25.07 1.73 4.79
C PHE A 62 -25.40 0.25 4.57
N GLU A 63 -25.24 -0.58 5.61
CA GLU A 63 -25.55 -2.01 5.57
C GLU A 63 -27.03 -2.26 5.31
N GLN A 64 -27.91 -1.49 5.96
CA GLN A 64 -29.36 -1.57 5.70
C GLN A 64 -29.70 -1.19 4.25
N PHE A 65 -29.09 -0.12 3.72
CA PHE A 65 -29.29 0.25 2.32
C PHE A 65 -28.79 -0.85 1.37
N LEU A 66 -27.56 -1.35 1.60
CA LEU A 66 -26.95 -2.39 0.79
C LEU A 66 -27.77 -3.68 0.84
N GLY A 67 -28.29 -4.07 2.01
CA GLY A 67 -29.18 -5.22 2.19
C GLY A 67 -30.43 -5.19 1.30
N ASN A 68 -30.95 -3.99 1.02
CA ASN A 68 -32.10 -3.78 0.14
C ASN A 68 -31.77 -3.77 -1.36
N VAL A 69 -30.48 -3.76 -1.73
CA VAL A 69 -30.08 -3.79 -3.15
C VAL A 69 -30.43 -5.16 -3.75
N GLN A 70 -31.17 -5.15 -4.86
CA GLN A 70 -31.58 -6.36 -5.57
C GLN A 70 -31.00 -6.39 -6.98
N ALA A 71 -30.51 -7.57 -7.37
CA ALA A 71 -30.11 -7.92 -8.72
C ALA A 71 -31.36 -8.09 -9.62
N VAL A 72 -31.68 -7.07 -10.41
CA VAL A 72 -32.86 -7.05 -11.29
C VAL A 72 -32.55 -6.35 -12.61
N GLY A 73 -33.31 -6.66 -13.66
CA GLY A 73 -32.96 -6.31 -15.03
C GLY A 73 -32.43 -7.52 -15.79
N GLY A 74 -31.66 -7.30 -16.84
CA GLY A 74 -31.17 -8.32 -17.76
C GLY A 74 -32.19 -8.64 -18.86
N SER A 75 -31.70 -8.69 -20.10
CA SER A 75 -32.45 -9.12 -21.28
C SER A 75 -31.67 -10.19 -22.05
N ASP A 76 -32.37 -11.18 -22.61
CA ASP A 76 -31.73 -12.14 -23.52
C ASP A 76 -31.29 -11.49 -24.85
N ASN A 77 -31.74 -10.25 -25.09
CA ASN A 77 -31.49 -9.44 -26.29
C ASN A 77 -30.80 -8.10 -25.98
N ASP A 78 -30.18 -7.96 -24.81
CA ASP A 78 -29.31 -6.84 -24.45
C ASP A 78 -28.34 -7.26 -23.34
N PHE A 79 -27.04 -7.31 -23.65
CA PHE A 79 -25.99 -7.72 -22.72
C PHE A 79 -25.13 -6.55 -22.22
N CYS A 80 -25.52 -5.32 -22.59
CA CYS A 80 -24.86 -4.08 -22.19
C CYS A 80 -25.72 -3.36 -21.14
N GLU A 81 -25.08 -2.66 -20.21
CA GLU A 81 -25.75 -2.05 -19.05
C GLU A 81 -25.71 -0.50 -19.11
N ASP A 82 -26.57 0.19 -18.32
CA ASP A 82 -26.56 1.66 -18.19
C ASP A 82 -25.40 2.17 -17.32
N VAL A 83 -24.17 1.81 -17.69
CA VAL A 83 -22.95 2.31 -17.04
C VAL A 83 -22.89 3.84 -17.09
N PHE A 84 -23.40 4.45 -18.17
CA PHE A 84 -23.46 5.91 -18.31
C PHE A 84 -24.28 6.54 -17.19
N GLY A 85 -25.44 5.97 -16.84
CA GLY A 85 -26.25 6.40 -15.70
C GLY A 85 -25.52 6.26 -14.38
N GLY A 86 -24.80 5.15 -14.19
CA GLY A 86 -23.92 4.98 -13.02
C GLY A 86 -22.88 6.10 -12.91
N LEU A 87 -22.17 6.39 -14.01
CA LEU A 87 -21.12 7.40 -14.05
C LEU A 87 -21.67 8.83 -13.88
N GLU A 88 -22.86 9.12 -14.39
CA GLU A 88 -23.56 10.40 -14.24
C GLU A 88 -23.91 10.71 -12.78
N VAL A 89 -24.19 9.69 -11.97
CA VAL A 89 -24.50 9.87 -10.55
C VAL A 89 -23.25 10.20 -9.72
N ILE A 90 -22.07 9.71 -10.08
CA ILE A 90 -20.85 9.79 -9.26
C ILE A 90 -20.47 11.23 -8.89
N PRO A 91 -20.45 12.21 -9.81
CA PRO A 91 -20.12 13.60 -9.46
C PRO A 91 -21.17 14.29 -8.57
N THR A 92 -22.36 13.71 -8.44
CA THR A 92 -23.44 14.26 -7.61
C THR A 92 -23.36 13.83 -6.14
N LEU A 93 -22.37 13.00 -5.78
CA LEU A 93 -22.11 12.58 -4.40
C LEU A 93 -21.26 13.61 -3.65
N LEU A 94 -21.36 13.65 -2.32
CA LEU A 94 -20.65 14.60 -1.47
C LEU A 94 -19.18 14.20 -1.19
N TRP A 95 -18.31 14.33 -2.19
CA TRP A 95 -16.86 14.02 -2.12
C TRP A 95 -16.07 15.00 -1.24
N THR A 96 -16.19 14.87 0.08
CA THR A 96 -15.57 15.79 1.07
C THR A 96 -14.22 15.32 1.63
N SER A 97 -13.93 14.01 1.56
CA SER A 97 -12.70 13.43 2.12
C SER A 97 -11.47 13.70 1.25
N ALA A 98 -10.29 13.70 1.86
CA ALA A 98 -9.01 13.87 1.17
C ALA A 98 -8.64 12.65 0.31
N ASN A 99 -8.84 11.44 0.83
CA ASN A 99 -8.72 10.21 0.06
C ASN A 99 -10.08 9.89 -0.56
N ARG A 100 -10.15 9.84 -1.88
CA ARG A 100 -11.38 9.57 -2.63
C ARG A 100 -11.17 8.32 -3.47
N ILE A 101 -11.95 7.29 -3.21
CA ILE A 101 -11.81 5.97 -3.85
C ILE A 101 -13.12 5.64 -4.56
N LEU A 102 -13.03 5.28 -5.84
CA LEU A 102 -14.14 4.73 -6.61
C LEU A 102 -13.82 3.28 -6.98
N ILE A 103 -14.73 2.37 -6.66
CA ILE A 103 -14.61 0.95 -6.99
C ILE A 103 -15.76 0.59 -7.92
N HIS A 104 -15.43 0.36 -9.19
CA HIS A 104 -16.40 0.02 -10.22
C HIS A 104 -16.41 -1.49 -10.47
N ILE A 105 -17.44 -2.15 -9.96
CA ILE A 105 -17.65 -3.60 -10.05
C ILE A 105 -18.67 -3.89 -11.16
N CYS A 106 -18.30 -4.68 -12.16
CA CYS A 106 -19.19 -5.05 -13.27
C CYS A 106 -18.85 -6.39 -13.93
N ASP A 107 -19.84 -6.99 -14.58
CA ASP A 107 -19.66 -8.20 -15.41
C ASP A 107 -20.13 -8.01 -16.87
N ALA A 108 -20.60 -6.81 -17.22
CA ALA A 108 -21.05 -6.40 -18.55
C ALA A 108 -20.49 -5.01 -18.95
N PRO A 109 -20.29 -4.76 -20.26
CA PRO A 109 -19.84 -3.47 -20.76
C PRO A 109 -21.01 -2.48 -20.88
N CYS A 110 -20.69 -1.21 -21.19
CA CYS A 110 -21.68 -0.20 -21.55
C CYS A 110 -22.11 -0.29 -23.02
N HIS A 111 -23.22 0.36 -23.36
CA HIS A 111 -23.73 0.46 -24.73
C HIS A 111 -22.77 1.22 -25.67
N GLY A 112 -22.67 0.75 -26.91
CA GLY A 112 -21.84 1.34 -27.97
C GLY A 112 -20.74 0.38 -28.45
N ARG A 113 -20.69 0.15 -29.77
CA ARG A 113 -19.78 -0.83 -30.42
C ARG A 113 -18.29 -0.60 -30.13
N GLN A 114 -17.91 0.61 -29.73
CA GLN A 114 -16.55 0.93 -29.32
C GLN A 114 -16.14 0.24 -28.01
N TYR A 115 -17.07 -0.11 -27.11
CA TYR A 115 -16.73 -0.58 -25.75
C TYR A 115 -16.65 -2.10 -25.58
N TYR A 116 -16.91 -2.88 -26.62
CA TYR A 116 -16.77 -4.35 -26.59
C TYR A 116 -16.22 -4.92 -27.91
N ASP A 117 -15.74 -6.17 -27.89
CA ASP A 117 -15.20 -6.84 -29.07
C ASP A 117 -16.34 -7.22 -30.05
N ALA A 118 -16.16 -6.91 -31.33
CA ALA A 118 -17.10 -7.23 -32.39
C ALA A 118 -17.42 -8.73 -32.49
N LYS A 119 -16.50 -9.61 -32.06
CA LYS A 119 -16.72 -11.06 -32.00
C LYS A 119 -17.86 -11.47 -31.06
N LEU A 120 -18.19 -10.63 -30.07
CA LEU A 120 -19.32 -10.88 -29.17
C LEU A 120 -20.69 -10.71 -29.87
N GLN A 121 -20.74 -10.00 -31.01
CA GLN A 121 -21.98 -9.81 -31.78
C GLN A 121 -22.42 -11.06 -32.58
N GLN A 122 -21.55 -12.04 -32.78
CA GLN A 122 -21.74 -13.11 -33.79
C GLN A 122 -22.47 -14.37 -33.30
N ARG A 123 -23.36 -14.28 -32.30
CA ARG A 123 -24.29 -15.38 -32.00
C ARG A 123 -25.56 -15.21 -32.85
N GLN A 124 -25.80 -16.15 -33.78
CA GLN A 124 -26.96 -16.12 -34.68
C GLN A 124 -28.26 -16.02 -33.87
N GLY A 125 -29.05 -14.96 -34.12
CA GLY A 125 -30.39 -14.78 -33.56
C GLY A 125 -30.50 -13.90 -32.30
N THR A 126 -29.38 -13.49 -31.67
CA THR A 126 -29.38 -12.62 -30.48
C THR A 126 -28.83 -11.23 -30.80
N LYS A 127 -29.59 -10.17 -30.50
CA LYS A 127 -29.08 -8.79 -30.53
C LYS A 127 -28.22 -8.59 -29.27
N TRP A 128 -26.90 -8.50 -29.42
CA TRP A 128 -25.98 -8.45 -28.27
C TRP A 128 -26.02 -7.10 -27.52
N ASP A 129 -26.22 -6.01 -28.26
CA ASP A 129 -26.34 -4.65 -27.74
C ASP A 129 -27.57 -4.01 -28.39
N ALA A 130 -28.55 -3.62 -27.58
CA ALA A 130 -29.75 -2.97 -28.09
C ALA A 130 -29.46 -1.57 -28.67
N PHE A 131 -28.37 -0.93 -28.24
CA PHE A 131 -27.99 0.45 -28.56
C PHE A 131 -26.53 0.54 -29.08
N PRO A 132 -26.24 -0.08 -30.24
CA PRO A 132 -24.87 -0.20 -30.76
C PRO A 132 -24.24 1.12 -31.19
N ASP A 133 -25.05 2.17 -31.40
CA ASP A 133 -24.59 3.50 -31.81
C ASP A 133 -24.25 4.40 -30.60
N GLY A 134 -24.45 3.92 -29.36
CA GLY A 134 -24.09 4.63 -28.13
C GLY A 134 -25.25 4.73 -27.14
N ASP A 135 -25.06 5.57 -26.12
CA ASP A 135 -26.03 5.76 -25.04
C ASP A 135 -27.39 6.29 -25.58
N PRO A 136 -28.52 5.62 -25.28
CA PRO A 136 -29.84 6.03 -25.77
C PRO A 136 -30.33 7.38 -25.25
N LYS A 137 -29.73 7.89 -24.16
CA LYS A 137 -30.02 9.24 -23.65
C LYS A 137 -29.04 10.30 -24.18
N ASN A 138 -28.17 9.93 -25.13
CA ASN A 138 -27.14 10.79 -25.73
C ASN A 138 -26.18 11.43 -24.70
N ARG A 139 -25.90 10.74 -23.59
CA ARG A 139 -24.89 11.20 -22.62
C ARG A 139 -23.49 11.00 -23.20
N ASP A 140 -22.61 11.96 -22.91
CA ASP A 140 -21.22 11.95 -23.38
C ASP A 140 -20.30 11.31 -22.34
N ILE A 141 -19.76 10.12 -22.64
CA ILE A 141 -18.86 9.39 -21.73
C ILE A 141 -17.62 10.20 -21.39
N ALA A 142 -17.10 10.98 -22.34
CA ALA A 142 -15.84 11.69 -22.16
C ALA A 142 -16.03 12.81 -21.15
N LYS A 143 -17.15 13.54 -21.27
CA LYS A 143 -17.56 14.53 -20.28
C LYS A 143 -17.75 13.88 -18.90
N LEU A 144 -18.48 12.77 -18.81
CA LEU A 144 -18.70 12.06 -17.55
C LEU A 144 -17.39 11.64 -16.86
N LEU A 145 -16.45 11.05 -17.60
CA LEU A 145 -15.16 10.63 -17.06
C LEU A 145 -14.27 11.81 -16.67
N LEU A 146 -14.30 12.92 -17.42
CA LEU A 146 -13.57 14.13 -17.08
C LEU A 146 -14.16 14.83 -15.83
N ASP A 147 -15.48 14.83 -15.68
CA ASP A 147 -16.16 15.33 -14.48
C ASP A 147 -15.73 14.50 -13.25
N ILE A 148 -15.71 13.17 -13.36
CA ILE A 148 -15.20 12.28 -12.28
C ILE A 148 -13.71 12.54 -12.02
N LYS A 149 -12.89 12.71 -13.06
CA LYS A 149 -11.44 12.96 -12.93
C LYS A 149 -11.16 14.27 -12.19
N SER A 150 -11.99 15.29 -12.39
CA SER A 150 -11.86 16.58 -11.70
C SER A 150 -12.03 16.48 -10.18
N LEU A 151 -12.61 15.38 -9.70
CA LEU A 151 -12.79 15.08 -8.27
C LEU A 151 -11.55 14.43 -7.64
N ASP A 152 -10.46 14.23 -8.38
CA ASP A 152 -9.20 13.64 -7.87
C ASP A 152 -9.42 12.28 -7.18
N ILE A 153 -10.09 11.38 -7.89
CA ILE A 153 -10.49 10.05 -7.38
C ILE A 153 -9.49 8.98 -7.82
N HIS A 154 -9.09 8.13 -6.87
CA HIS A 154 -8.44 6.85 -7.19
C HIS A 154 -9.48 5.87 -7.76
N TYR A 155 -9.45 5.67 -9.08
CA TYR A 155 -10.42 4.85 -9.79
C TYR A 155 -9.91 3.42 -9.97
N PHE A 156 -10.62 2.48 -9.33
CA PHE A 156 -10.42 1.04 -9.46
C PHE A 156 -11.56 0.36 -10.20
N SER A 157 -11.24 -0.70 -10.96
CA SER A 157 -12.22 -1.59 -11.58
C SER A 157 -12.08 -3.03 -11.10
N ILE A 158 -13.21 -3.68 -10.80
CA ILE A 158 -13.32 -5.11 -10.58
C ILE A 158 -14.12 -5.66 -11.76
N GLN A 159 -13.41 -6.32 -12.67
CA GLN A 159 -13.99 -6.86 -13.91
C GLN A 159 -14.26 -8.35 -13.73
N LEU A 160 -15.49 -8.71 -13.38
CA LEU A 160 -15.87 -10.11 -13.11
C LEU A 160 -15.89 -10.96 -14.39
N LYS A 161 -16.03 -10.32 -15.55
CA LYS A 161 -15.92 -10.94 -16.88
C LYS A 161 -15.02 -10.10 -17.80
N PRO A 162 -13.68 -10.12 -17.60
CA PRO A 162 -12.76 -9.27 -18.36
C PRO A 162 -12.86 -9.44 -19.87
N ARG A 163 -13.22 -10.63 -20.36
CA ARG A 163 -13.48 -10.88 -21.79
C ARG A 163 -14.56 -9.98 -22.40
N LYS A 164 -15.50 -9.48 -21.57
CA LYS A 164 -16.58 -8.58 -22.00
C LYS A 164 -16.25 -7.10 -21.71
N THR A 165 -15.62 -6.82 -20.57
CA THR A 165 -15.47 -5.45 -20.03
C THR A 165 -14.14 -4.78 -20.34
N ARG A 166 -13.11 -5.54 -20.73
CA ARG A 166 -11.74 -5.01 -20.86
C ARG A 166 -11.65 -3.85 -21.85
N LYS A 167 -12.27 -4.00 -23.02
CA LYS A 167 -12.26 -2.96 -24.06
C LYS A 167 -12.92 -1.67 -23.58
N MET A 168 -14.02 -1.75 -22.83
CA MET A 168 -14.67 -0.58 -22.20
C MET A 168 -13.69 0.17 -21.30
N PHE A 169 -12.96 -0.55 -20.44
CA PHE A 169 -11.99 0.09 -19.55
C PHE A 169 -10.75 0.60 -20.28
N ASP A 170 -10.34 -0.02 -21.39
CA ASP A 170 -9.27 0.52 -22.24
C ASP A 170 -9.68 1.87 -22.85
N GLU A 171 -10.90 1.99 -23.36
CA GLU A 171 -11.46 3.27 -23.82
C GLU A 171 -11.57 4.30 -22.68
N PHE A 172 -12.00 3.87 -21.49
CA PHE A 172 -12.08 4.76 -20.33
C PHE A 172 -10.69 5.27 -19.91
N ARG A 173 -9.64 4.44 -19.99
CA ARG A 173 -8.26 4.82 -19.68
C ARG A 173 -7.70 5.84 -20.66
N LEU A 174 -8.11 5.82 -21.93
CA LEU A 174 -7.72 6.86 -22.90
C LEU A 174 -8.18 8.26 -22.47
N ILE A 175 -9.30 8.36 -21.75
CA ILE A 175 -9.91 9.62 -21.32
C ILE A 175 -9.49 9.96 -19.88
N TYR A 176 -9.73 9.03 -18.95
CA TYR A 176 -9.49 9.23 -17.52
C TYR A 176 -7.99 9.23 -17.20
N GLY A 177 -7.19 8.41 -17.90
CA GLY A 177 -5.81 8.10 -17.55
C GLY A 177 -5.74 6.81 -16.73
N LEU A 178 -5.24 6.90 -15.49
CA LEU A 178 -5.01 5.72 -14.66
C LEU A 178 -6.32 5.18 -14.06
N ILE A 179 -6.78 4.03 -14.55
CA ILE A 179 -7.81 3.20 -13.91
C ILE A 179 -7.18 1.84 -13.60
N SER A 180 -7.03 1.54 -12.30
CA SER A 180 -6.34 0.33 -11.83
C SER A 180 -7.31 -0.85 -11.77
N GLU A 181 -6.95 -1.97 -12.38
CA GLU A 181 -7.74 -3.21 -12.28
C GLU A 181 -7.37 -3.93 -10.98
N LEU A 182 -8.40 -4.26 -10.19
CA LEU A 182 -8.28 -5.13 -9.02
C LEU A 182 -8.70 -6.54 -9.47
N ASP A 183 -7.72 -7.43 -9.53
CA ASP A 183 -7.96 -8.82 -9.90
C ASP A 183 -8.62 -9.56 -8.75
N VAL A 184 -9.73 -10.24 -9.04
CA VAL A 184 -10.51 -11.01 -8.07
C VAL A 184 -10.63 -12.40 -8.64
N ALA A 185 -9.73 -13.28 -8.21
CA ALA A 185 -9.65 -14.66 -8.69
C ALA A 185 -10.92 -15.45 -8.35
N ASN A 186 -11.45 -15.24 -7.14
CA ASN A 186 -12.70 -15.82 -6.67
C ASN A 186 -13.66 -14.70 -6.22
N PRO A 187 -14.92 -14.69 -6.71
CA PRO A 187 -15.95 -13.76 -6.26
C PRO A 187 -16.12 -13.63 -4.75
N SER A 188 -15.81 -14.67 -3.97
CA SER A 188 -15.84 -14.61 -2.50
C SER A 188 -14.81 -13.66 -1.89
N GLU A 189 -13.73 -13.36 -2.61
CA GLU A 189 -12.61 -12.54 -2.10
C GLU A 189 -12.76 -11.06 -2.45
N MET A 190 -13.85 -10.68 -3.14
CA MET A 190 -14.03 -9.34 -3.68
C MET A 190 -13.89 -8.25 -2.60
N MET A 191 -14.56 -8.41 -1.46
CA MET A 191 -14.49 -7.45 -0.37
C MET A 191 -13.14 -7.49 0.37
N ASN A 192 -12.48 -8.65 0.39
CA ASN A 192 -11.11 -8.78 0.88
C ASN A 192 -10.15 -7.95 0.04
N VAL A 193 -10.16 -8.10 -1.28
CA VAL A 193 -9.33 -7.30 -2.21
C VAL A 193 -9.60 -5.79 -2.07
N VAL A 194 -10.87 -5.40 -1.93
CA VAL A 194 -11.27 -4.01 -1.71
C VAL A 194 -10.71 -3.45 -0.40
N THR A 195 -10.86 -4.19 0.71
CA THR A 195 -10.39 -3.77 2.04
C THR A 195 -8.88 -3.66 2.09
N LYS A 196 -8.20 -4.61 1.47
CA LYS A 196 -6.76 -4.67 1.26
C LYS A 196 -6.22 -3.42 0.54
N MET A 197 -6.83 -3.08 -0.60
CA MET A 197 -6.49 -1.88 -1.37
C MET A 197 -6.75 -0.59 -0.58
N ALA A 198 -7.92 -0.46 0.05
CA ALA A 198 -8.27 0.73 0.83
C ALA A 198 -7.28 0.99 1.97
N SER A 199 -6.85 -0.09 2.65
CA SER A 199 -5.84 -0.05 3.70
C SER A 199 -4.51 0.53 3.21
N SER A 200 -4.05 0.09 2.03
CA SER A 200 -2.81 0.56 1.39
C SER A 200 -2.84 2.07 1.11
N ILE A 201 -3.96 2.58 0.58
CA ILE A 201 -4.15 4.03 0.33
C ILE A 201 -4.14 4.83 1.63
N ILE A 202 -4.90 4.38 2.64
CA ILE A 202 -4.99 5.07 3.94
C ILE A 202 -3.61 5.12 4.61
N MET A 203 -2.88 4.01 4.60
CA MET A 203 -1.52 3.93 5.14
C MET A 203 -0.61 4.99 4.50
N SER A 204 -0.62 5.11 3.16
CA SER A 204 0.17 6.11 2.45
C SER A 204 -0.20 7.55 2.83
N SER A 205 -1.50 7.84 2.97
CA SER A 205 -1.95 9.19 3.31
C SER A 205 -1.59 9.60 4.74
N ILE A 206 -1.71 8.68 5.71
CA ILE A 206 -1.28 8.94 7.10
C ILE A 206 0.20 9.31 7.14
N GLU A 207 1.04 8.59 6.40
CA GLU A 207 2.47 8.88 6.31
C GLU A 207 2.74 10.27 5.72
N ASN A 208 2.05 10.62 4.63
CA ASN A 208 2.16 11.93 3.99
C ASN A 208 1.75 13.05 4.95
N THR A 209 0.64 12.90 5.68
CA THR A 209 0.18 13.88 6.67
C THR A 209 1.18 14.03 7.83
N MET A 210 1.64 12.91 8.40
CA MET A 210 2.63 12.92 9.48
C MET A 210 3.95 13.56 9.05
N SER A 211 4.33 13.41 7.77
CA SER A 211 5.50 14.08 7.21
C SER A 211 5.35 15.61 7.20
N ILE A 212 4.16 16.12 6.85
CA ILE A 212 3.86 17.56 6.79
C ILE A 212 3.93 18.19 8.18
N PHE A 213 3.29 17.58 9.18
CA PHE A 213 3.33 18.08 10.56
C PHE A 213 4.73 18.05 11.17
N ARG A 214 5.56 17.09 10.75
CA ARG A 214 6.97 17.06 11.14
C ARG A 214 7.70 18.21 10.45
N THR A 215 7.60 18.43 9.16
CA THR A 215 8.37 19.48 8.48
C THR A 215 7.66 20.84 8.51
N THR A 216 7.92 21.66 9.53
CA THR A 216 7.62 23.11 9.50
C THR A 216 8.65 23.93 8.71
N ASP A 217 9.66 23.27 8.12
CA ASP A 217 10.80 23.92 7.46
C ASP A 217 10.68 23.99 5.93
N GLU A 218 11.40 24.96 5.37
CA GLU A 218 11.74 25.08 3.95
C GLU A 218 12.18 23.74 3.36
N ARG A 219 11.58 23.36 2.23
CA ARG A 219 11.85 22.10 1.54
C ARG A 219 12.55 22.40 0.22
N LYS A 220 13.48 21.53 -0.16
CA LYS A 220 14.00 21.49 -1.52
C LYS A 220 12.85 21.13 -2.47
N VAL A 221 12.69 21.92 -3.53
CA VAL A 221 11.69 21.68 -4.57
C VAL A 221 12.41 21.18 -5.82
N TYR A 222 12.11 19.94 -6.20
CA TYR A 222 12.62 19.32 -7.42
C TYR A 222 11.45 18.81 -8.26
N THR A 223 11.60 18.87 -9.58
CA THR A 223 10.72 18.17 -10.52
C THR A 223 11.12 16.70 -10.56
N LEU A 224 10.16 15.79 -10.35
CA LEU A 224 10.41 14.36 -10.43
C LEU A 224 10.56 13.91 -11.87
N SER A 225 11.54 13.05 -12.15
CA SER A 225 11.74 12.43 -13.46
C SER A 225 12.04 10.94 -13.33
N ASN A 226 11.17 10.11 -13.92
CA ASN A 226 11.36 8.66 -13.94
C ASN A 226 12.27 8.18 -15.09
N GLN A 227 12.79 9.10 -15.92
CA GLN A 227 13.66 8.74 -17.04
C GLN A 227 15.07 8.36 -16.54
N MET A 228 15.57 7.21 -16.99
CA MET A 228 16.97 6.83 -16.81
C MET A 228 17.88 7.82 -17.54
N PRO A 229 18.94 8.35 -16.91
CA PRO A 229 19.89 9.21 -17.58
C PRO A 229 20.84 8.41 -18.47
N GLU A 230 21.38 9.08 -19.48
CA GLU A 230 22.44 8.54 -20.32
C GLU A 230 23.77 8.59 -19.56
N TRP A 231 24.13 7.52 -18.85
CA TRP A 231 25.27 7.48 -17.90
C TRP A 231 26.62 7.88 -18.49
N SER A 232 26.82 7.67 -19.79
CA SER A 232 28.03 8.05 -20.53
C SER A 232 28.25 9.57 -20.58
N THR A 233 27.17 10.34 -20.49
CA THR A 233 27.19 11.81 -20.54
C THR A 233 27.43 12.47 -19.17
N LEU A 234 27.23 11.71 -18.08
CA LEU A 234 27.37 12.22 -16.72
C LEU A 234 28.81 12.07 -16.21
N ALA A 235 29.33 13.14 -15.64
CA ALA A 235 30.65 13.17 -15.01
C ALA A 235 30.67 12.29 -13.76
N GLU A 236 31.74 11.51 -13.63
CA GLU A 236 32.04 10.75 -12.41
C GLU A 236 32.61 11.68 -11.33
N GLN A 237 32.24 11.42 -10.08
CA GLN A 237 32.59 12.26 -8.94
C GLN A 237 33.20 11.42 -7.83
N MET A 238 34.30 11.88 -7.26
CA MET A 238 34.94 11.20 -6.12
C MET A 238 34.20 11.51 -4.82
N VAL A 239 34.01 10.48 -3.99
CA VAL A 239 33.29 10.57 -2.72
C VAL A 239 34.10 9.99 -1.56
N ASN A 240 33.83 10.51 -0.37
CA ASN A 240 34.14 9.82 0.88
C ASN A 240 32.96 8.92 1.23
N ILE A 241 33.23 7.66 1.54
CA ILE A 241 32.25 6.68 2.00
C ILE A 241 32.32 6.62 3.52
N ILE A 242 31.16 6.59 4.16
CA ILE A 242 31.00 6.40 5.59
C ILE A 242 30.12 5.16 5.78
N GLU A 243 30.63 4.19 6.51
CA GLU A 243 29.99 2.90 6.77
C GLU A 243 29.80 2.73 8.27
N VAL A 244 28.73 2.05 8.69
CA VAL A 244 28.53 1.69 10.10
C VAL A 244 28.92 0.23 10.26
N ILE A 245 29.82 -0.04 11.21
CA ILE A 245 30.33 -1.40 11.46
C ILE A 245 29.24 -2.23 12.10
N MET A 246 28.99 -3.41 11.52
CA MET A 246 27.99 -4.36 11.98
C MET A 246 28.22 -4.77 13.46
N PRO A 247 27.18 -4.71 14.32
CA PRO A 247 27.22 -5.23 15.69
C PRO A 247 27.60 -6.71 15.73
N ARG A 248 28.26 -7.15 16.81
CA ARG A 248 28.62 -8.58 16.99
C ARG A 248 27.70 -9.30 17.97
N GLN A 249 27.11 -8.55 18.89
CA GLN A 249 26.24 -9.06 19.94
C GLN A 249 25.11 -8.07 20.24
N LEU A 250 24.07 -8.56 20.89
CA LEU A 250 22.86 -7.79 21.17
C LEU A 250 23.15 -6.49 21.94
N ASP A 251 24.07 -6.50 22.90
CA ASP A 251 24.32 -5.31 23.71
C ASP A 251 24.97 -4.15 22.93
N ASP A 252 25.63 -4.44 21.82
CA ASP A 252 26.28 -3.43 20.98
C ASP A 252 25.25 -2.48 20.36
N ILE A 253 24.05 -2.98 20.01
CA ILE A 253 23.00 -2.15 19.38
C ILE A 253 22.46 -1.07 20.31
N PHE A 254 22.69 -1.18 21.62
CA PHE A 254 22.30 -0.18 22.62
C PHE A 254 23.34 0.93 22.81
N GLN A 255 24.48 0.84 22.12
CA GLN A 255 25.58 1.80 22.15
C GLN A 255 25.78 2.44 20.77
N ARG A 256 26.46 3.60 20.71
CA ARG A 256 26.80 4.21 19.41
C ARG A 256 27.72 3.26 18.64
N LEU A 257 27.28 2.84 17.46
CA LEU A 257 28.05 1.94 16.62
C LEU A 257 29.30 2.63 16.05
N LEU A 258 30.33 1.82 15.81
CA LEU A 258 31.59 2.27 15.23
C LEU A 258 31.40 2.58 13.74
N ILE A 259 32.20 3.51 13.23
CA ILE A 259 32.12 4.00 11.86
C ILE A 259 33.43 3.71 11.13
N GLY A 260 33.32 3.15 9.93
CA GLY A 260 34.41 3.04 8.96
C GLY A 260 34.36 4.14 7.91
N THR A 261 35.49 4.40 7.26
CA THR A 261 35.57 5.34 6.13
C THR A 261 36.38 4.75 4.99
N ALA A 262 35.92 4.94 3.76
CA ALA A 262 36.58 4.52 2.55
C ALA A 262 36.43 5.59 1.45
N GLU A 263 36.96 5.33 0.26
CA GLU A 263 36.80 6.23 -0.89
C GLU A 263 36.08 5.53 -2.04
N GLY A 264 35.39 6.30 -2.86
CA GLY A 264 34.69 5.73 -4.00
C GLY A 264 34.40 6.75 -5.09
N ALA A 265 33.65 6.28 -6.08
CA ALA A 265 33.19 7.07 -7.20
C ALA A 265 31.66 6.95 -7.34
N MET A 266 31.02 8.05 -7.70
CA MET A 266 29.58 8.12 -7.96
C MET A 266 29.25 8.79 -9.29
N LYS A 267 28.14 8.36 -9.89
CA LYS A 267 27.36 9.13 -10.87
C LYS A 267 25.92 9.19 -10.40
N ILE A 268 25.29 10.36 -10.47
CA ILE A 268 23.93 10.59 -9.97
C ILE A 268 23.09 11.26 -11.05
N ALA A 269 21.81 10.88 -11.15
CA ALA A 269 20.87 11.51 -12.06
C ALA A 269 20.69 13.01 -11.75
N PRO A 270 20.45 13.86 -12.76
CA PRO A 270 20.27 15.31 -12.55
C PRO A 270 19.06 15.67 -11.68
N GLY A 271 18.04 14.81 -11.63
CA GLY A 271 16.83 15.01 -10.85
C GLY A 271 16.39 13.71 -10.15
N PRO A 272 15.62 13.82 -9.07
CA PRO A 272 15.09 12.65 -8.37
C PRO A 272 13.97 12.01 -9.18
N PHE A 273 13.83 10.69 -9.08
CA PHE A 273 12.70 9.95 -9.68
C PHE A 273 11.56 9.75 -8.69
N ALA A 274 11.86 9.69 -7.39
CA ALA A 274 10.84 9.52 -6.36
C ALA A 274 11.10 10.41 -5.15
N ARG A 275 10.05 10.58 -4.33
CA ARG A 275 10.08 11.35 -3.09
C ARG A 275 9.28 10.63 -2.02
N GLY A 276 9.91 10.35 -0.89
CA GLY A 276 9.24 9.89 0.33
C GLY A 276 8.90 11.04 1.27
N SER A 277 8.58 10.70 2.53
CA SER A 277 8.27 11.68 3.58
C SER A 277 9.48 12.52 4.03
N LEU A 278 10.67 11.95 3.98
CA LEU A 278 11.91 12.56 4.49
C LEU A 278 13.00 12.76 3.44
N ARG A 279 12.98 11.98 2.35
CA ARG A 279 14.07 11.92 1.38
C ARG A 279 13.57 11.90 -0.08
N TYR A 280 14.32 12.54 -0.96
CA TYR A 280 14.26 12.31 -2.41
C TYR A 280 15.12 11.10 -2.79
N ALA A 281 14.76 10.40 -3.85
CA ALA A 281 15.49 9.27 -4.40
C ALA A 281 15.95 9.57 -5.83
N TYR A 282 17.23 9.36 -6.09
CA TYR A 282 17.88 9.57 -7.38
C TYR A 282 18.43 8.25 -7.89
N TYR A 283 18.33 8.03 -9.19
CA TYR A 283 19.07 6.94 -9.80
C TYR A 283 20.58 7.24 -9.74
N GLY A 284 21.38 6.19 -9.59
CA GLY A 284 22.82 6.35 -9.53
C GLY A 284 23.62 5.12 -9.97
N LYS A 285 24.91 5.36 -10.20
CA LYS A 285 25.96 4.34 -10.24
C LYS A 285 26.95 4.60 -9.10
N PHE A 286 27.44 3.55 -8.47
CA PHE A 286 28.37 3.62 -7.35
C PHE A 286 29.47 2.57 -7.47
N SER A 287 30.71 2.95 -7.16
CA SER A 287 31.86 2.06 -7.06
C SER A 287 32.62 2.38 -5.78
N ALA A 288 32.83 1.36 -4.93
CA ALA A 288 33.71 1.44 -3.77
C ALA A 288 35.11 0.97 -4.17
N ASP A 289 36.16 1.71 -3.82
CA ASP A 289 37.57 1.33 -4.01
C ASP A 289 37.94 0.82 -5.43
N GLY A 290 37.31 1.38 -6.48
CA GLY A 290 37.58 1.00 -7.87
C GLY A 290 36.96 -0.32 -8.31
N SER A 291 36.05 -0.88 -7.52
CA SER A 291 35.21 -2.03 -7.90
C SER A 291 34.28 -1.70 -9.08
N ILE A 292 33.67 -2.73 -9.68
CA ILE A 292 32.72 -2.55 -10.77
C ILE A 292 31.54 -1.70 -10.28
N ALA A 293 31.21 -0.65 -11.03
CA ALA A 293 30.11 0.24 -10.68
C ALA A 293 28.76 -0.50 -10.74
N ILE A 294 28.02 -0.46 -9.63
CA ILE A 294 26.69 -1.08 -9.49
C ILE A 294 25.58 -0.04 -9.59
N ASP A 295 24.37 -0.49 -9.94
CA ASP A 295 23.17 0.33 -9.91
C ASP A 295 22.71 0.57 -8.46
N VAL A 296 22.57 1.85 -8.11
CA VAL A 296 22.18 2.28 -6.77
C VAL A 296 21.06 3.31 -6.81
N VAL A 297 20.50 3.55 -5.64
CA VAL A 297 19.64 4.71 -5.35
C VAL A 297 20.36 5.61 -4.36
N TYR A 298 20.50 6.89 -4.71
CA TYR A 298 20.96 7.92 -3.78
C TYR A 298 19.77 8.60 -3.13
N LYS A 299 19.80 8.76 -1.81
CA LYS A 299 18.74 9.38 -1.02
C LYS A 299 19.23 10.67 -0.36
N GLU A 300 18.54 11.76 -0.67
CA GLU A 300 18.85 13.09 -0.14
C GLU A 300 17.72 13.58 0.77
N LEU A 301 18.04 14.11 1.94
CA LEU A 301 17.06 14.72 2.83
C LEU A 301 16.34 15.91 2.15
N ILE A 302 15.02 15.95 2.29
CA ILE A 302 14.13 16.95 1.66
C ILE A 302 14.30 18.34 2.27
N ASN A 303 14.67 18.43 3.55
CA ASN A 303 14.77 19.70 4.26
C ASN A 303 15.94 20.54 3.69
N SER A 304 15.68 21.78 3.29
CA SER A 304 16.74 22.69 2.82
C SER A 304 17.48 23.36 3.96
N ASN A 305 16.90 23.38 5.16
CA ASN A 305 17.54 23.94 6.34
C ASN A 305 18.70 23.05 6.79
N HIS A 306 19.92 23.61 6.73
CA HIS A 306 21.16 22.93 7.08
C HIS A 306 21.18 22.35 8.51
N ARG A 307 20.34 22.84 9.43
CA ARG A 307 20.22 22.27 10.79
C ARG A 307 19.66 20.85 10.80
N TYR A 308 18.83 20.51 9.81
CA TYR A 308 18.15 19.22 9.71
C TYR A 308 18.67 18.36 8.56
N ASN A 309 19.53 18.92 7.71
CA ASN A 309 20.27 18.20 6.66
C ASN A 309 21.76 18.12 7.03
N THR A 310 22.08 17.36 8.09
CA THR A 310 23.45 17.22 8.62
C THR A 310 23.96 15.80 8.49
N MET A 311 25.28 15.64 8.45
CA MET A 311 25.94 14.33 8.51
C MET A 311 25.48 13.48 9.71
N GLN A 312 25.16 14.11 10.84
CA GLN A 312 24.67 13.42 12.03
C GLN A 312 23.30 12.76 11.79
N VAL A 313 22.41 13.39 11.02
CA VAL A 313 21.10 12.82 10.66
C VAL A 313 21.29 11.60 9.76
N TYR A 314 22.14 11.71 8.73
CA TYR A 314 22.47 10.57 7.88
C TYR A 314 23.07 9.41 8.67
N LYS A 315 24.01 9.68 9.58
CA LYS A 315 24.60 8.65 10.47
C LYS A 315 23.56 7.95 11.32
N GLN A 316 22.56 8.66 11.84
CA GLN A 316 21.46 8.04 12.57
C GLN A 316 20.62 7.11 11.68
N HIS A 317 20.29 7.54 10.45
CA HIS A 317 19.57 6.67 9.51
C HIS A 317 20.37 5.42 9.15
N LEU A 318 21.68 5.55 8.92
CA LEU A 318 22.55 4.41 8.62
C LEU A 318 22.71 3.48 9.83
N GLU A 319 22.84 4.01 11.05
CA GLU A 319 22.90 3.20 12.28
C GLU A 319 21.59 2.41 12.49
N ILE A 320 20.43 3.03 12.24
CA ILE A 320 19.13 2.34 12.25
C ILE A 320 19.10 1.19 11.23
N HIS A 321 19.59 1.43 10.03
CA HIS A 321 19.65 0.44 8.96
C HIS A 321 20.49 -0.78 9.35
N VAL A 322 21.69 -0.53 9.89
CA VAL A 322 22.58 -1.61 10.34
C VAL A 322 22.02 -2.37 11.54
N ILE A 323 21.35 -1.71 12.49
CA ILE A 323 20.67 -2.39 13.61
C ILE A 323 19.55 -3.30 13.09
N ALA A 324 18.77 -2.84 12.12
CA ALA A 324 17.71 -3.64 11.52
C ALA A 324 18.27 -4.87 10.79
N GLN A 325 19.37 -4.71 10.04
CA GLN A 325 20.09 -5.83 9.40
C GLN A 325 20.60 -6.84 10.43
N PHE A 326 21.22 -6.38 11.54
CA PHE A 326 21.67 -7.25 12.62
C PHE A 326 20.54 -8.07 13.23
N LEU A 327 19.40 -7.43 13.52
CA LEU A 327 18.24 -8.12 14.06
C LEU A 327 17.61 -9.09 13.03
N ALA A 328 17.63 -8.74 11.74
CA ALA A 328 17.18 -9.63 10.68
C ALA A 328 18.06 -10.89 10.56
N GLU A 329 19.38 -10.77 10.70
CA GLU A 329 20.30 -11.91 10.73
C GLU A 329 20.03 -12.83 11.93
N MET A 330 19.84 -12.25 13.12
CA MET A 330 19.47 -13.03 14.31
C MET A 330 18.12 -13.73 14.15
N PHE A 331 17.12 -13.02 13.61
CA PHE A 331 15.81 -13.60 13.32
C PHE A 331 15.88 -14.73 12.28
N ASN A 332 16.67 -14.56 11.22
CA ASN A 332 16.87 -15.60 10.21
C ASN A 332 17.55 -16.84 10.79
N ALA A 333 18.48 -16.66 11.72
CA ALA A 333 19.09 -17.78 12.45
C ALA A 333 18.06 -18.55 13.27
N GLU A 334 17.16 -17.86 13.98
CA GLU A 334 16.04 -18.49 14.69
C GLU A 334 15.07 -19.18 13.73
N GLN A 335 14.70 -18.52 12.62
CA GLN A 335 13.81 -19.11 11.62
C GLN A 335 14.37 -20.44 11.08
N LYS A 336 15.67 -20.51 10.80
CA LYS A 336 16.33 -21.73 10.30
C LYS A 336 16.28 -22.91 11.28
N ARG A 337 16.10 -22.64 12.58
CA ARG A 337 15.98 -23.69 13.61
C ARG A 337 14.55 -24.25 13.69
N ILE A 338 13.56 -23.40 13.41
CA ILE A 338 12.15 -23.67 13.69
C ILE A 338 11.37 -24.09 12.43
N PHE A 339 11.62 -23.42 11.30
CA PHE A 339 10.84 -23.59 10.08
C PHE A 339 11.57 -24.42 9.03
N ARG A 340 10.86 -25.37 8.42
CA ARG A 340 11.38 -26.17 7.30
C ARG A 340 11.75 -25.31 6.07
N HIS A 341 10.99 -24.23 5.85
CA HIS A 341 11.16 -23.31 4.72
C HIS A 341 11.17 -21.87 5.25
N PRO A 342 12.31 -21.41 5.82
CA PRO A 342 12.40 -20.07 6.39
C PRO A 342 12.30 -19.00 5.28
N ARG A 343 11.59 -17.91 5.56
CA ARG A 343 11.49 -16.76 4.66
C ARG A 343 12.49 -15.71 5.12
N GLU A 344 13.69 -15.74 4.55
CA GLU A 344 14.78 -14.86 4.99
C GLU A 344 14.45 -13.38 4.81
N ILE A 345 14.83 -12.57 5.79
CA ILE A 345 14.74 -11.11 5.74
C ILE A 345 16.15 -10.56 5.58
N ILE A 346 16.39 -9.79 4.53
CA ILE A 346 17.69 -9.17 4.24
C ILE A 346 17.44 -7.70 3.94
N TYR A 347 18.26 -6.79 4.46
CA TYR A 347 18.23 -5.39 4.05
C TYR A 347 19.23 -5.14 2.92
N ALA A 348 18.84 -4.31 1.96
CA ALA A 348 19.73 -3.83 0.92
C ALA A 348 20.96 -3.15 1.55
N GLU A 349 22.15 -3.42 1.03
CA GLU A 349 23.37 -2.77 1.49
C GLU A 349 23.22 -1.25 1.40
N ALA A 350 23.60 -0.55 2.47
CA ALA A 350 23.47 0.90 2.55
C ALA A 350 24.71 1.52 3.17
N ASN A 351 25.11 2.68 2.65
CA ASN A 351 26.23 3.49 3.13
C ASN A 351 25.87 4.98 3.04
N ILE A 352 26.75 5.85 3.54
CA ILE A 352 26.68 7.29 3.30
C ILE A 352 27.81 7.67 2.34
N VAL A 353 27.49 8.51 1.36
CA VAL A 353 28.50 9.13 0.48
C VAL A 353 28.46 10.64 0.63
N GLN A 354 29.64 11.26 0.66
CA GLN A 354 29.80 12.70 0.63
C GLN A 354 30.74 13.08 -0.51
N GLN A 355 30.30 14.02 -1.35
CA GLN A 355 31.11 14.50 -2.47
C GLN A 355 32.37 15.22 -1.96
N LYS A 356 33.53 14.91 -2.57
CA LYS A 356 34.81 15.56 -2.20
C LYS A 356 34.89 17.02 -2.66
N ASN A 357 34.29 17.32 -3.82
CA ASN A 357 34.25 18.65 -4.42
C ASN A 357 33.17 19.57 -3.82
N ASP A 358 32.08 19.00 -3.29
CA ASP A 358 31.06 19.74 -2.55
C ASP A 358 30.65 18.97 -1.26
N PRO A 359 31.32 19.23 -0.13
CA PRO A 359 31.03 18.55 1.13
C PRO A 359 29.62 18.78 1.67
N THR A 360 28.84 19.72 1.12
CA THR A 360 27.43 19.91 1.49
C THR A 360 26.51 18.87 0.87
N LYS A 361 26.99 18.16 -0.15
CA LYS A 361 26.27 17.09 -0.86
C LYS A 361 26.56 15.75 -0.21
N ILE A 362 25.62 15.36 0.65
CA ILE A 362 25.61 14.10 1.40
C ILE A 362 24.39 13.31 0.95
N PHE A 363 24.58 12.01 0.68
CA PHE A 363 23.52 11.09 0.33
C PHE A 363 23.67 9.80 1.12
N GLN A 364 22.54 9.16 1.44
CA GLN A 364 22.56 7.72 1.72
C GLN A 364 22.52 6.99 0.38
N VAL A 365 23.40 6.01 0.18
CA VAL A 365 23.43 5.16 -1.02
C VAL A 365 22.96 3.77 -0.64
N GLU A 366 22.17 3.13 -1.50
CA GLU A 366 21.78 1.73 -1.35
C GLU A 366 21.66 1.02 -2.70
N ALA A 367 21.77 -0.31 -2.67
CA ALA A 367 21.56 -1.13 -3.87
C ALA A 367 20.16 -0.90 -4.47
N ARG A 368 20.08 -0.74 -5.80
CA ARG A 368 18.80 -0.49 -6.47
C ARG A 368 17.91 -1.72 -6.46
N LEU A 369 16.72 -1.57 -5.89
CA LEU A 369 15.63 -2.53 -6.05
C LEU A 369 14.94 -2.31 -7.40
N HIS A 370 14.96 -3.32 -8.27
CA HIS A 370 14.44 -3.22 -9.64
C HIS A 370 12.93 -3.51 -9.73
N GLN A 371 12.38 -4.18 -8.72
CA GLN A 371 10.97 -4.50 -8.64
C GLN A 371 10.20 -3.38 -7.92
N LYS A 372 8.87 -3.37 -8.07
CA LYS A 372 8.00 -2.42 -7.36
C LYS A 372 8.14 -2.64 -5.85
N ILE A 373 8.55 -1.59 -5.14
CA ILE A 373 8.65 -1.62 -3.68
C ILE A 373 7.24 -1.69 -3.09
N GLN A 374 7.07 -2.59 -2.13
CA GLN A 374 5.88 -2.74 -1.30
C GLN A 374 6.22 -2.36 0.14
N LYS A 375 5.25 -1.81 0.85
CA LYS A 375 5.32 -1.57 2.28
C LYS A 375 4.35 -2.50 3.01
N TRP A 376 4.83 -3.23 4.01
CA TRP A 376 4.06 -4.22 4.76
C TRP A 376 3.57 -3.68 6.11
N ASN A 377 4.31 -2.77 6.73
CA ASN A 377 3.83 -1.97 7.86
C ASN A 377 4.51 -0.60 7.87
N ASN A 378 3.99 0.32 8.69
CA ASN A 378 4.58 1.64 8.88
C ASN A 378 4.97 1.89 10.34
N ASN A 379 5.61 3.02 10.61
CA ASN A 379 6.08 3.40 11.94
C ASN A 379 5.01 4.02 12.86
N SER A 380 3.72 3.81 12.57
CA SER A 380 2.59 4.37 13.31
C SER A 380 1.43 3.40 13.49
N GLY A 381 1.69 2.09 13.35
CA GLY A 381 0.69 1.03 13.52
C GLY A 381 -0.11 0.69 12.26
N GLY A 382 0.18 1.31 11.12
CA GLY A 382 -0.41 0.91 9.84
C GLY A 382 0.16 -0.43 9.38
N VAL A 383 -0.71 -1.33 8.93
CA VAL A 383 -0.36 -2.64 8.38
C VAL A 383 -0.98 -2.76 6.99
N SER A 384 -0.21 -3.21 6.01
CA SER A 384 -0.75 -3.50 4.68
C SER A 384 -1.40 -4.88 4.68
N MET A 385 -2.68 -4.90 4.32
CA MET A 385 -3.43 -6.14 4.18
C MET A 385 -3.34 -6.71 2.75
N GLU A 386 -2.93 -5.90 1.76
CA GLU A 386 -2.82 -6.26 0.34
C GLU A 386 -2.03 -7.53 0.09
N ASP A 387 -0.90 -7.64 0.77
CA ASP A 387 -0.13 -8.88 0.84
C ASP A 387 0.44 -8.96 2.24
N TYR A 388 -0.38 -9.47 3.16
CA TYR A 388 0.00 -9.58 4.56
C TYR A 388 1.15 -10.57 4.72
N ALA A 389 2.31 -10.05 5.11
CA ALA A 389 3.50 -10.85 5.34
C ALA A 389 3.61 -11.22 6.83
N SER A 390 3.06 -12.38 7.22
CA SER A 390 3.09 -12.88 8.60
C SER A 390 4.51 -12.93 9.17
N THR A 391 5.51 -13.37 8.39
CA THR A 391 6.92 -13.36 8.78
C THR A 391 7.43 -11.96 9.12
N LEU A 392 7.05 -10.93 8.35
CA LEU A 392 7.48 -9.56 8.60
C LEU A 392 6.78 -8.95 9.82
N GLN A 393 5.49 -9.21 10.03
CA GLN A 393 4.81 -8.75 11.25
C GLN A 393 5.37 -9.46 12.50
N SER A 394 5.66 -10.75 12.38
CA SER A 394 6.30 -11.54 13.45
C SER A 394 7.73 -11.06 13.70
N PHE A 395 8.47 -10.62 12.68
CA PHE A 395 9.79 -10.02 12.84
C PHE A 395 9.72 -8.75 13.70
N SER A 396 8.82 -7.81 13.39
CA SER A 396 8.61 -6.62 14.23
C SER A 396 8.32 -6.98 15.69
N HIS A 397 7.41 -7.93 15.94
CA HIS A 397 7.12 -8.43 17.29
C HIS A 397 8.34 -9.09 17.94
N TRP A 398 9.00 -10.00 17.24
CA TRP A 398 10.20 -10.69 17.72
C TRP A 398 11.30 -9.70 18.10
N THR A 399 11.54 -8.64 17.32
CA THR A 399 12.55 -7.62 17.70
C THR A 399 12.22 -6.92 19.01
N TYR A 400 10.93 -6.71 19.31
CA TYR A 400 10.51 -6.18 20.60
C TYR A 400 10.83 -7.15 21.73
N GLN A 401 10.45 -8.42 21.61
CA GLN A 401 10.71 -9.43 22.65
C GLN A 401 12.21 -9.72 22.82
N TYR A 402 12.93 -9.94 21.71
CA TYR A 402 14.36 -10.23 21.70
C TYR A 402 15.21 -9.11 22.31
N THR A 403 14.75 -7.86 22.24
CA THR A 403 15.42 -6.70 22.85
C THR A 403 14.91 -6.36 24.25
N CYS A 404 14.05 -7.21 24.83
CA CYS A 404 13.37 -7.01 26.12
C CYS A 404 12.54 -5.71 26.16
N GLY A 405 11.80 -5.42 25.10
CA GLY A 405 10.93 -4.25 24.96
C GLY A 405 11.65 -2.93 24.72
N ARG A 406 12.98 -2.94 24.57
CA ARG A 406 13.78 -1.70 24.45
C ARG A 406 13.72 -1.10 23.05
N LEU A 407 13.59 -1.93 22.02
CA LEU A 407 13.63 -1.55 20.61
C LEU A 407 12.62 -2.37 19.78
N MET A 408 12.05 -1.79 18.73
CA MET A 408 11.22 -2.51 17.75
C MET A 408 11.53 -2.01 16.35
N VAL A 409 11.76 -2.92 15.40
CA VAL A 409 11.95 -2.58 13.99
C VAL A 409 10.59 -2.55 13.29
N VAL A 410 10.32 -1.47 12.55
CA VAL A 410 9.06 -1.19 11.84
C VAL A 410 9.37 -0.50 10.50
N ASP A 411 8.32 -0.08 9.78
CA ASP A 411 8.44 0.52 8.43
C ASP A 411 9.07 -0.49 7.45
N LEU A 412 8.62 -1.74 7.54
CA LEU A 412 9.11 -2.85 6.74
C LEU A 412 8.61 -2.68 5.30
N GLN A 413 9.54 -2.35 4.41
CA GLN A 413 9.27 -2.10 2.99
C GLN A 413 10.43 -2.60 2.12
N GLY A 414 10.13 -3.00 0.89
CA GLY A 414 11.09 -3.65 0.01
C GLY A 414 10.42 -4.48 -1.07
N VAL A 415 11.04 -5.59 -1.44
CA VAL A 415 10.56 -6.50 -2.48
C VAL A 415 10.60 -7.95 -2.01
N LYS A 416 9.74 -8.81 -2.56
CA LYS A 416 9.82 -10.25 -2.33
C LYS A 416 10.96 -10.84 -3.15
N THR A 417 11.72 -11.75 -2.58
CA THR A 417 12.76 -12.49 -3.31
C THR A 417 12.15 -13.67 -4.06
N GLN A 418 12.90 -14.24 -5.01
CA GLN A 418 12.47 -15.42 -5.76
C GLN A 418 12.26 -16.64 -4.85
N ASP A 419 13.02 -16.73 -3.76
CA ASP A 419 12.95 -17.80 -2.76
C ASP A 419 11.90 -17.53 -1.67
N ASN A 420 10.92 -16.66 -1.94
CA ASN A 420 9.82 -16.32 -1.02
C ASN A 420 10.28 -15.64 0.29
N GLY A 421 11.48 -15.05 0.29
CA GLY A 421 11.99 -14.16 1.34
C GLY A 421 11.73 -12.68 1.02
N TYR A 422 12.44 -11.80 1.71
CA TYR A 422 12.23 -10.36 1.65
C TYR A 422 13.56 -9.62 1.55
N LEU A 423 13.70 -8.76 0.54
CA LEU A 423 14.78 -7.79 0.43
C LEU A 423 14.23 -6.40 0.78
N LEU A 424 14.53 -5.96 2.00
CA LEU A 424 14.01 -4.74 2.62
C LEU A 424 14.94 -3.55 2.43
N THR A 425 14.41 -2.35 2.63
CA THR A 425 15.15 -1.09 2.62
C THR A 425 14.49 -0.09 3.56
N ASP A 426 15.20 0.96 3.95
CA ASP A 426 14.68 2.09 4.72
C ASP A 426 13.86 1.70 5.98
N PRO A 427 14.44 0.92 6.91
CA PRO A 427 13.76 0.62 8.15
C PRO A 427 13.58 1.87 9.02
N ALA A 428 12.59 1.80 9.90
CA ALA A 428 12.51 2.63 11.09
C ALA A 428 12.63 1.77 12.34
N ILE A 429 13.03 2.41 13.45
CA ILE A 429 12.96 1.79 14.77
C ILE A 429 12.16 2.66 15.72
N HIS A 430 11.46 1.99 16.63
CA HIS A 430 11.02 2.59 17.87
C HIS A 430 12.02 2.21 18.95
N PHE A 431 12.49 3.20 19.70
CA PHE A 431 13.46 2.98 20.77
C PHE A 431 13.02 3.72 22.03
N GLN A 432 13.06 3.04 23.17
CA GLN A 432 12.55 3.57 24.45
C GLN A 432 13.20 4.91 24.85
N ASN A 433 14.49 5.11 24.53
CA ASN A 433 15.19 6.36 24.77
C ASN A 433 15.02 7.30 23.58
N LEU A 434 14.02 8.20 23.66
CA LEU A 434 13.69 9.18 22.62
C LEU A 434 14.81 10.20 22.32
N ASN A 435 15.85 10.31 23.16
CA ASN A 435 17.00 11.16 22.84
C ASN A 435 17.90 10.52 21.78
N ARG A 436 17.89 9.19 21.65
CA ARG A 436 18.62 8.49 20.60
C ARG A 436 17.72 8.44 19.36
N TYR A 437 18.30 8.81 18.20
CA TYR A 437 17.59 8.88 16.91
C TYR A 437 16.47 9.93 16.82
N ARG A 438 16.50 10.95 17.69
CA ARG A 438 15.51 12.04 17.69
C ARG A 438 15.47 12.74 16.33
N GLU A 439 16.64 12.95 15.75
CA GLU A 439 16.86 13.72 14.53
C GLU A 439 16.49 12.93 13.27
N ALA A 440 16.46 11.59 13.32
CA ALA A 440 15.93 10.73 12.26
C ALA A 440 14.39 10.82 12.13
N ARG A 441 13.70 11.34 13.17
CA ARG A 441 12.26 11.68 13.20
C ARG A 441 11.28 10.52 13.01
N THR A 442 11.74 9.31 12.78
CA THR A 442 10.91 8.10 12.63
C THR A 442 10.67 7.35 13.94
N ASN A 443 11.47 7.66 14.98
CA ASN A 443 11.34 7.08 16.32
C ASN A 443 10.17 7.68 17.09
N LEU A 444 9.09 6.91 17.29
CA LEU A 444 7.93 7.26 18.13
C LEU A 444 8.00 6.66 19.55
N GLY A 445 9.12 6.03 19.91
CA GLY A 445 9.34 5.38 21.20
C GLY A 445 8.26 4.36 21.57
N THR A 446 7.98 4.25 22.86
CA THR A 446 6.98 3.31 23.40
C THR A 446 5.56 3.58 22.90
N LYS A 447 5.25 4.82 22.48
CA LYS A 447 3.97 5.12 21.81
C LYS A 447 3.89 4.40 20.47
N GLY A 448 4.94 4.46 19.65
CA GLY A 448 5.00 3.76 18.38
C GLY A 448 4.86 2.25 18.54
N MET A 449 5.59 1.67 19.52
CA MET A 449 5.48 0.23 19.84
C MET A 449 4.05 -0.17 20.20
N ARG A 450 3.35 0.63 21.01
CA ARG A 450 1.94 0.38 21.34
C ARG A 450 1.03 0.48 20.13
N GLU A 451 1.25 1.45 19.23
CA GLU A 451 0.44 1.54 18.00
C GLU A 451 0.67 0.35 17.07
N PHE A 452 1.89 -0.20 16.99
CA PHE A 452 2.14 -1.47 16.30
C PHE A 452 1.34 -2.61 16.94
N PHE A 453 1.44 -2.81 18.25
CA PHE A 453 0.74 -3.92 18.93
C PHE A 453 -0.78 -3.79 18.92
N ARG A 454 -1.31 -2.57 18.76
CA ARG A 454 -2.75 -2.34 18.63
C ARG A 454 -3.33 -2.95 17.35
N THR A 455 -2.53 -3.06 16.29
CA THR A 455 -2.95 -3.61 14.99
C THR A 455 -2.26 -4.93 14.65
N HIS A 456 -1.28 -5.35 15.46
CA HIS A 456 -0.61 -6.62 15.32
C HIS A 456 -1.55 -7.78 15.67
N ILE A 457 -1.54 -8.78 14.79
CA ILE A 457 -2.24 -10.05 15.00
C ILE A 457 -1.14 -11.11 15.03
N CYS A 458 -1.03 -11.84 16.15
CA CYS A 458 -0.14 -12.99 16.21
C CYS A 458 -0.63 -14.07 15.26
N THR A 459 0.31 -14.68 14.53
CA THR A 459 0.05 -15.78 13.60
C THR A 459 0.77 -17.04 14.08
N GLU A 460 0.60 -18.17 13.38
CA GLU A 460 1.35 -19.41 13.66
C GLU A 460 2.87 -19.19 13.69
N VAL A 461 3.38 -18.19 12.94
CA VAL A 461 4.81 -17.80 12.97
C VAL A 461 5.20 -17.26 14.35
N CYS A 462 4.39 -16.38 14.96
CA CYS A 462 4.61 -15.87 16.32
C CYS A 462 4.55 -17.00 17.36
N GLU A 463 3.60 -17.91 17.21
CA GLU A 463 3.42 -19.04 18.14
C GLU A 463 4.59 -20.00 18.09
N LYS A 464 5.05 -20.38 16.89
CA LYS A 464 6.25 -21.21 16.69
C LYS A 464 7.53 -20.55 17.17
N LEU A 465 7.58 -19.22 17.20
CA LEU A 465 8.68 -18.43 17.76
C LEU A 465 8.56 -18.23 19.27
N GLU A 466 7.52 -18.78 19.92
CA GLU A 466 7.23 -18.62 21.35
C GLU A 466 7.18 -17.14 21.77
N LEU A 467 6.56 -16.31 20.92
CA LEU A 467 6.35 -14.90 21.23
C LEU A 467 5.18 -14.73 22.20
N ASP A 468 5.38 -13.88 23.21
CA ASP A 468 4.36 -13.55 24.19
C ASP A 468 3.13 -12.99 23.49
N LYS A 469 1.96 -13.57 23.75
CA LYS A 469 0.71 -12.99 23.27
C LYS A 469 0.55 -11.64 23.93
N VAL A 470 0.51 -10.57 23.14
CA VAL A 470 0.29 -9.22 23.66
C VAL A 470 -1.20 -9.07 24.01
N GLU A 471 -1.56 -9.56 25.19
CA GLU A 471 -2.82 -9.26 25.86
C GLU A 471 -2.79 -7.80 26.32
N ASN A 472 -3.23 -6.90 25.46
CA ASN A 472 -3.44 -5.53 25.90
C ASN A 472 -4.63 -5.52 26.86
N ASN A 473 -4.40 -5.06 28.10
CA ASN A 473 -5.39 -4.51 29.04
C ASN A 473 -6.10 -3.27 28.43
N ILE A 474 -6.73 -3.45 27.27
CA ILE A 474 -7.61 -2.49 26.61
C ILE A 474 -8.92 -3.24 26.45
N ASP A 475 -9.80 -3.03 27.43
CA ASP A 475 -11.24 -3.36 27.47
C ASP A 475 -11.69 -4.46 26.48
N GLU A 476 -11.84 -5.69 27.00
CA GLU A 476 -12.29 -6.88 26.26
C GLU A 476 -13.61 -6.65 25.49
N GLU A 477 -14.42 -5.66 25.88
CA GLU A 477 -15.70 -5.37 25.22
C GLU A 477 -15.58 -4.84 23.77
N THR A 478 -14.40 -4.42 23.30
CA THR A 478 -14.29 -3.75 21.98
C THR A 478 -13.39 -4.44 20.94
N PHE A 479 -12.67 -5.53 21.26
CA PHE A 479 -11.73 -6.15 20.32
C PHE A 479 -12.27 -7.42 19.66
N LYS A 480 -13.01 -7.27 18.55
CA LYS A 480 -13.11 -8.35 17.56
C LYS A 480 -11.78 -8.42 16.81
N ARG A 481 -11.00 -9.50 16.98
CA ARG A 481 -9.74 -9.68 16.25
C ARG A 481 -10.03 -10.12 14.83
N PHE A 482 -9.18 -9.78 13.87
CA PHE A 482 -9.14 -10.47 12.58
C PHE A 482 -8.01 -11.50 12.64
N TYR A 483 -8.17 -12.65 12.00
CA TYR A 483 -7.09 -13.59 11.75
C TYR A 483 -6.95 -13.82 10.26
N ILE A 484 -5.78 -14.28 9.85
CA ILE A 484 -5.54 -14.71 8.48
C ILE A 484 -5.46 -16.22 8.52
N SER A 485 -6.39 -16.87 7.84
CA SER A 485 -6.45 -18.32 7.70
C SER A 485 -5.25 -18.84 6.89
N ASP A 486 -5.05 -20.15 6.90
CA ASP A 486 -3.93 -20.81 6.22
C ASP A 486 -3.90 -20.56 4.69
N ASP A 487 -5.05 -20.24 4.10
CA ASP A 487 -5.21 -19.89 2.68
C ASP A 487 -5.07 -18.38 2.39
N GLY A 488 -4.81 -17.55 3.41
CA GLY A 488 -4.58 -16.11 3.26
C GLY A 488 -5.83 -15.23 3.25
N GLU A 489 -6.99 -15.82 3.55
CA GLU A 489 -8.25 -15.11 3.73
C GLU A 489 -8.30 -14.36 5.06
N LEU A 490 -8.96 -13.21 5.07
CA LEU A 490 -9.15 -12.40 6.25
C LEU A 490 -10.48 -12.75 6.91
N GLU A 491 -10.42 -13.23 8.15
CA GLU A 491 -11.60 -13.66 8.89
C GLU A 491 -11.70 -12.95 10.24
N LEU A 492 -12.93 -12.69 10.69
CA LEU A 492 -13.20 -12.14 12.02
C LEU A 492 -13.13 -13.26 13.06
N VAL A 493 -12.24 -13.13 14.03
CA VAL A 493 -12.25 -13.94 15.25
C VAL A 493 -13.51 -13.59 16.02
N LYS A 494 -14.51 -14.46 15.97
CA LYS A 494 -15.56 -14.47 17.00
C LYS A 494 -14.86 -14.73 18.32
N THR A 495 -15.08 -13.88 19.31
CA THR A 495 -14.64 -14.11 20.68
C THR A 495 -14.93 -15.56 21.03
N VAL A 496 -13.88 -16.34 21.27
CA VAL A 496 -14.01 -17.66 21.87
C VAL A 496 -14.57 -17.37 23.25
N THR A 497 -15.87 -17.57 23.43
CA THR A 497 -16.42 -17.74 24.76
C THR A 497 -15.73 -18.97 25.32
N ASP A 498 -15.01 -18.79 26.41
CA ASP A 498 -14.40 -19.87 27.19
C ASP A 498 -15.43 -20.98 27.47
N ASP A 499 -15.43 -22.03 26.66
CA ASP A 499 -16.00 -23.32 27.04
C ASP A 499 -14.92 -24.06 27.83
N TYR A 500 -14.77 -23.67 29.11
CA TYR A 500 -14.25 -24.56 30.14
C TYR A 500 -15.43 -25.29 30.78
N ASP A 501 -15.72 -26.49 30.29
CA ASP A 501 -16.40 -27.54 31.05
C ASP A 501 -15.36 -28.51 31.66
#